data_AF-A0A7S2SG22-F1
#
_entry.id   AF-A0A7S2SG22-F1
#
_cell.length_a   1.000
_cell.length_b   1.000
_cell.length_c   1.000
_cell.angle_alpha   90.00
_cell.angle_beta   90.00
_cell.angle_gamma   90.00
#
_symmetry.space_group_name_H-M   'P 1'
#
loop_
_entity.id
_entity.type
_entity.pdbx_description
1 polymer ?
#
loop_
_entity_poly.entity_id
_entity_poly.type
_entity_poly.pdbx_seq_one_letter_code
_entity_poly.pdbx_strand_id
1 'polypeptide(L)'
;MSESYPGLGRNGGSYEVSRMPPKKLLGYRKSSKKDFKERLESVCARHNKTSEEAKMPVKGCRKVTYILEWGRVDVPECIKKEKGAVKVIPNGFKVVFEASNYVWIGQITYSGADQGGKRTPLYQVFPVDADGKPEIPGSGWLDNISAAFRKALSLHNGSGQGKDAHRPNGRLYLGIFYSTVQEKLKDILRAEPARVEASLREE
;
A
#
# COMPACT_ATOMS: atom_id res chain seq x y z
N MET A 1 -50.54 -25.54 36.89
CA MET A 1 -50.88 -24.11 36.96
C MET A 1 -50.16 -23.45 35.81
N SER A 2 -50.93 -23.10 34.78
CA SER A 2 -50.53 -22.41 33.56
C SER A 2 -50.68 -20.91 33.79
N GLU A 3 -49.62 -20.14 33.58
CA GLU A 3 -49.73 -18.69 33.46
C GLU A 3 -48.95 -18.18 32.26
N SER A 4 -49.58 -17.19 31.63
CA SER A 4 -49.47 -16.79 30.24
C SER A 4 -48.56 -15.58 30.09
N TYR A 5 -47.99 -15.42 28.90
CA TYR A 5 -47.32 -14.21 28.43
C TYR A 5 -48.27 -13.00 28.39
N PRO A 6 -47.81 -11.81 28.81
CA PRO A 6 -48.34 -10.54 28.32
C PRO A 6 -47.31 -9.79 27.45
N GLY A 7 -47.85 -8.98 26.54
CA GLY A 7 -47.20 -8.41 25.37
C GLY A 7 -46.09 -7.38 25.63
N LEU A 8 -45.15 -7.37 24.68
CA LEU A 8 -44.18 -6.30 24.51
C LEU A 8 -44.89 -5.04 23.99
N GLY A 9 -45.23 -4.16 24.92
CA GLY A 9 -45.58 -2.77 24.64
C GLY A 9 -44.35 -1.97 24.20
N ARG A 10 -44.55 -1.16 23.16
CA ARG A 10 -43.68 -0.07 22.74
C ARG A 10 -43.25 0.78 23.94
N ASN A 11 -41.96 0.99 24.11
CA ASN A 11 -41.45 2.24 24.67
C ASN A 11 -40.12 2.60 24.00
N GLY A 12 -40.14 3.77 23.36
CA GLY A 12 -39.01 4.38 22.68
C GLY A 12 -37.93 4.79 23.68
N GLY A 13 -36.78 4.15 23.58
CA GLY A 13 -35.51 4.71 23.98
C GLY A 13 -34.78 5.08 22.69
N SER A 14 -34.77 6.37 22.34
CA SER A 14 -33.88 6.91 21.34
C SER A 14 -32.44 6.66 21.80
N TYR A 15 -31.79 5.64 21.22
CA TYR A 15 -30.34 5.61 21.21
C TYR A 15 -29.91 6.74 20.28
N GLU A 16 -29.67 7.93 20.85
CA GLU A 16 -28.78 8.90 20.23
C GLU A 16 -27.42 8.22 20.12
N VAL A 17 -27.22 7.52 19.01
CA VAL A 17 -25.90 7.38 18.43
C VAL A 17 -25.44 8.82 18.25
N SER A 18 -24.62 9.30 19.19
CA SER A 18 -23.84 10.52 19.01
C SER A 18 -23.08 10.33 17.70
N ARG A 19 -23.70 10.76 16.61
CA ARG A 19 -23.09 10.95 15.31
C ARG A 19 -22.14 12.10 15.54
N MET A 20 -20.97 11.79 16.08
CA MET A 20 -19.84 12.68 15.92
C MET A 20 -19.81 13.02 14.43
N PRO A 21 -19.94 14.31 14.05
CA PRO A 21 -19.80 14.66 12.66
C PRO A 21 -18.45 14.10 12.22
N PRO A 22 -18.36 13.47 11.03
CA PRO A 22 -17.05 13.09 10.51
C PRO A 22 -16.20 14.35 10.63
N LYS A 23 -15.11 14.28 11.40
CA LYS A 23 -14.12 15.36 11.39
C LYS A 23 -13.85 15.57 9.91
N LYS A 24 -14.23 16.74 9.40
CA LYS A 24 -13.77 17.20 8.10
C LYS A 24 -12.26 17.26 8.26
N LEU A 25 -11.57 16.14 7.96
CA LEU A 25 -10.16 16.15 7.64
C LEU A 25 -10.04 17.25 6.59
N LEU A 26 -9.17 18.22 6.90
CA LEU A 26 -9.11 19.55 6.30
C LEU A 26 -9.43 19.54 4.79
N GLY A 27 -10.08 20.58 4.28
CA GLY A 27 -10.38 20.68 2.85
C GLY A 27 -9.12 20.51 1.98
N TYR A 28 -8.97 19.35 1.35
CA TYR A 28 -7.80 19.07 0.51
C TYR A 28 -8.10 19.43 -0.94
N ARG A 29 -7.38 20.44 -1.44
CA ARG A 29 -7.34 20.85 -2.84
C ARG A 29 -6.83 19.70 -3.70
N LYS A 30 -7.42 19.51 -4.89
CA LYS A 30 -6.87 18.65 -5.95
C LYS A 30 -5.39 19.00 -6.14
N SER A 31 -4.50 18.01 -6.03
CA SER A 31 -3.05 18.24 -6.18
C SER A 31 -2.76 18.62 -7.63
N SER A 32 -2.11 19.75 -7.85
CA SER A 32 -1.55 20.10 -9.15
C SER A 32 -0.32 19.22 -9.46
N LYS A 33 0.13 19.17 -10.73
CA LYS A 33 1.39 18.47 -11.07
C LYS A 33 2.60 19.04 -10.32
N LYS A 34 2.58 20.34 -10.00
CA LYS A 34 3.61 20.98 -9.19
C LYS A 34 3.60 20.43 -7.76
N ASP A 35 2.40 20.23 -7.21
CA ASP A 35 2.21 19.68 -5.87
C ASP A 35 2.69 18.22 -5.79
N PHE A 36 2.51 17.42 -6.86
CA PHE A 36 3.08 16.07 -6.92
C PHE A 36 4.60 16.11 -6.82
N LYS A 37 5.26 16.97 -7.62
CA LYS A 37 6.73 17.06 -7.65
C LYS A 37 7.30 17.47 -6.29
N GLU A 38 6.75 18.51 -5.67
CA GLU A 38 7.21 19.00 -4.36
C GLU A 38 7.01 17.94 -3.26
N ARG A 39 5.85 17.28 -3.23
CA ARG A 39 5.60 16.18 -2.27
C ARG A 39 6.48 14.97 -2.54
N LEU A 40 6.69 14.61 -3.81
CA LEU A 40 7.61 13.53 -4.20
C LEU A 40 9.03 13.82 -3.71
N GLU A 41 9.54 15.01 -3.96
CA GLU A 41 10.86 15.44 -3.51
C GLU A 41 10.96 15.39 -1.98
N SER A 42 9.94 15.86 -1.26
CA SER A 42 9.90 15.75 0.21
C SER A 42 9.92 14.29 0.69
N VAL A 43 9.08 13.42 0.11
CA VAL A 43 9.06 12.00 0.45
C VAL A 43 10.43 11.37 0.18
N CYS A 44 11.01 11.58 -1.00
CA CYS A 44 12.32 11.04 -1.34
C CYS A 44 13.40 11.51 -0.34
N ALA A 45 13.42 12.81 -0.01
CA ALA A 45 14.39 13.37 0.94
C ALA A 45 14.28 12.72 2.33
N ARG A 46 13.06 12.44 2.81
CA ARG A 46 12.83 11.71 4.07
C ARG A 46 13.35 10.27 4.06
N HIS A 47 13.51 9.69 2.87
CA HIS A 47 14.12 8.37 2.67
C HIS A 47 15.59 8.46 2.24
N ASN A 48 16.26 9.60 2.49
CA ASN A 48 17.66 9.85 2.14
C ASN A 48 17.96 9.63 0.65
N LYS A 49 17.03 10.04 -0.21
CA LYS A 49 17.14 9.90 -1.68
C LYS A 49 16.70 11.17 -2.38
N THR A 50 17.27 11.43 -3.54
CA THR A 50 16.70 12.36 -4.51
C THR A 50 15.60 11.69 -5.33
N SER A 51 14.72 12.50 -5.94
CA SER A 51 13.67 11.98 -6.82
C SER A 51 14.24 11.25 -8.05
N GLU A 52 15.40 11.69 -8.57
CA GLU A 52 16.08 11.04 -9.70
C GLU A 52 16.72 9.71 -9.30
N GLU A 53 17.30 9.58 -8.10
CA GLU A 53 17.79 8.29 -7.59
C GLU A 53 16.67 7.28 -7.34
N ALA A 54 15.51 7.76 -6.88
CA ALA A 54 14.34 6.90 -6.68
C ALA A 54 13.70 6.47 -8.00
N LYS A 55 13.90 7.23 -9.09
CA LYS A 55 13.19 7.11 -10.35
C LYS A 55 13.54 5.82 -11.08
N MET A 56 12.54 4.98 -11.30
CA MET A 56 12.63 3.81 -12.16
C MET A 56 11.70 3.95 -13.37
N PRO A 57 12.25 4.28 -14.55
CA PRO A 57 11.46 4.31 -15.77
C PRO A 57 11.05 2.90 -16.17
N VAL A 58 9.81 2.72 -16.61
CA VAL A 58 9.32 1.44 -17.09
C VAL A 58 9.55 1.34 -18.60
N LYS A 59 10.36 0.38 -19.05
CA LYS A 59 10.66 0.20 -20.48
C LYS A 59 9.38 0.09 -21.31
N GLY A 60 9.28 0.87 -22.38
CA GLY A 60 8.13 0.87 -23.27
C GLY A 60 6.87 1.56 -22.72
N CYS A 61 6.97 2.26 -21.59
CA CYS A 61 5.85 2.98 -20.99
C CYS A 61 6.27 4.37 -20.51
N ARG A 62 5.36 5.34 -20.52
CA ARG A 62 5.57 6.66 -19.88
C ARG A 62 5.49 6.60 -18.34
N LYS A 63 5.23 5.42 -17.79
CA LYS A 63 5.11 5.22 -16.35
C LYS A 63 6.49 5.21 -15.69
N VAL A 64 6.52 5.81 -14.51
CA VAL A 64 7.68 5.89 -13.64
C VAL A 64 7.23 5.37 -12.27
N THR A 65 8.07 4.57 -11.64
CA THR A 65 7.90 4.16 -10.25
C THR A 65 9.05 4.75 -9.44
N TYR A 66 8.76 5.34 -8.29
CA TYR A 66 9.80 5.92 -7.43
C TYR A 66 10.06 4.99 -6.25
N ILE A 67 11.21 4.33 -6.27
CA ILE A 67 11.61 3.32 -5.28
C ILE A 67 12.30 3.98 -4.09
N LEU A 68 11.62 3.97 -2.94
CA LEU A 68 12.15 4.48 -1.68
C LEU A 68 13.05 3.43 -1.03
N GLU A 69 12.59 2.19 -0.93
CA GLU A 69 13.35 1.08 -0.33
C GLU A 69 13.19 -0.19 -1.16
N TRP A 70 14.31 -0.88 -1.44
CA TRP A 70 14.32 -2.11 -2.21
C TRP A 70 13.95 -3.36 -1.38
N GLY A 71 13.92 -3.24 -0.05
CA GLY A 71 13.64 -4.36 0.85
C GLY A 71 14.72 -5.45 0.88
N ARG A 72 14.35 -6.61 1.41
CA ARG A 72 15.17 -7.82 1.61
C ARG A 72 14.42 -9.07 1.19
N VAL A 73 15.17 -10.11 0.82
CA VAL A 73 14.66 -11.46 0.54
C VAL A 73 14.99 -12.29 1.77
N ASP A 74 14.18 -12.15 2.80
CA ASP A 74 14.38 -12.74 4.13
C ASP A 74 13.43 -13.92 4.41
N VAL A 75 12.63 -14.31 3.42
CA VAL A 75 11.75 -15.49 3.47
C VAL A 75 11.69 -16.14 2.09
N PRO A 76 11.49 -17.47 1.98
CA PRO A 76 11.38 -18.14 0.68
C PRO A 76 10.27 -17.54 -0.20
N GLU A 77 9.17 -17.09 0.41
CA GLU A 77 8.00 -16.55 -0.29
C GLU A 77 8.23 -15.16 -0.92
N CYS A 78 9.39 -14.55 -0.69
CA CYS A 78 9.87 -13.43 -1.50
C CYS A 78 10.10 -13.83 -2.95
N ILE A 79 10.34 -15.11 -3.24
CA ILE A 79 10.59 -15.61 -4.59
C ILE A 79 9.36 -16.39 -5.07
N LYS A 80 8.73 -15.92 -6.15
CA LYS A 80 7.58 -16.58 -6.78
C LYS A 80 7.93 -17.03 -8.19
N LYS A 81 7.80 -18.33 -8.45
CA LYS A 81 7.87 -18.91 -9.79
C LYS A 81 6.47 -18.89 -10.41
N GLU A 82 6.24 -18.04 -11.41
CA GLU A 82 4.97 -17.93 -12.14
C GLU A 82 5.21 -18.09 -13.64
N LYS A 83 4.61 -19.12 -14.27
CA LYS A 83 4.68 -19.36 -15.73
C LYS A 83 6.11 -19.32 -16.30
N GLY A 84 7.06 -19.96 -15.62
CA GLY A 84 8.47 -20.00 -16.01
C GLY A 84 9.28 -18.72 -15.68
N ALA A 85 8.65 -17.67 -15.15
CA ALA A 85 9.33 -16.47 -14.72
C ALA A 85 9.50 -16.42 -13.20
N VAL A 86 10.70 -16.09 -12.74
CA VAL A 86 10.99 -15.80 -11.33
C VAL A 86 10.68 -14.34 -11.04
N LYS A 87 9.75 -14.09 -10.11
CA LYS A 87 9.38 -12.78 -9.57
C LYS A 87 9.86 -12.65 -8.13
N VAL A 88 10.39 -11.49 -7.80
CA VAL A 88 10.85 -11.15 -6.46
C VAL A 88 9.92 -10.12 -5.83
N ILE A 89 9.44 -10.40 -4.62
CA ILE A 89 8.63 -9.52 -3.79
C ILE A 89 9.37 -9.39 -2.45
N PRO A 90 10.25 -8.40 -2.28
CA PRO A 90 11.04 -8.27 -1.08
C PRO A 90 10.21 -7.73 0.09
N ASN A 91 10.51 -8.23 1.28
CA ASN A 91 10.02 -7.66 2.53
C ASN A 91 10.62 -6.26 2.75
N GLY A 92 9.82 -5.28 3.17
CA GLY A 92 10.24 -3.90 3.35
C GLY A 92 10.39 -3.10 2.04
N PHE A 93 9.92 -3.63 0.91
CA PHE A 93 9.87 -2.85 -0.33
C PHE A 93 8.91 -1.66 -0.18
N LYS A 94 9.36 -0.46 -0.58
CA LYS A 94 8.62 0.80 -0.41
C LYS A 94 8.73 1.70 -1.61
N VAL A 95 7.62 2.30 -2.02
CA VAL A 95 7.53 3.19 -3.18
C VAL A 95 6.67 4.40 -2.92
N VAL A 96 6.88 5.44 -3.71
CA VAL A 96 5.98 6.59 -3.83
C VAL A 96 5.42 6.68 -5.25
N PHE A 97 4.14 6.99 -5.38
CA PHE A 97 3.46 7.08 -6.67
C PHE A 97 2.35 8.12 -6.69
N GLU A 98 2.03 8.62 -7.88
CA GLU A 98 0.87 9.47 -8.14
C GLU A 98 -0.33 8.63 -8.55
N ALA A 99 -1.48 8.83 -7.91
CA ALA A 99 -2.74 8.23 -8.34
C ALA A 99 -3.93 9.06 -7.85
N SER A 100 -4.97 9.16 -8.68
CA SER A 100 -6.19 9.90 -8.33
C SER A 100 -5.96 11.37 -7.92
N ASN A 101 -4.91 12.01 -8.46
CA ASN A 101 -4.45 13.37 -8.08
C ASN A 101 -3.92 13.49 -6.65
N TYR A 102 -3.41 12.40 -6.08
CA TYR A 102 -2.75 12.37 -4.78
C TYR A 102 -1.41 11.63 -4.88
N VAL A 103 -0.53 11.92 -3.92
CA VAL A 103 0.74 11.21 -3.73
C VAL A 103 0.50 10.14 -2.67
N TRP A 104 1.03 8.94 -2.91
CA TRP A 104 0.85 7.79 -2.05
C TRP A 104 2.17 7.13 -1.73
N ILE A 105 2.30 6.59 -0.51
CA ILE A 105 3.36 5.64 -0.17
C ILE A 105 2.75 4.24 -0.12
N GLY A 106 3.33 3.31 -0.87
CA GLY A 106 3.00 1.88 -0.82
C GLY A 106 4.15 1.09 -0.23
N GLN A 107 3.84 0.15 0.67
CA GLN A 107 4.84 -0.72 1.29
C GLN A 107 4.39 -2.18 1.39
N ILE A 108 5.38 -3.07 1.44
CA ILE A 108 5.21 -4.52 1.51
C ILE A 108 5.85 -5.04 2.79
N THR A 109 5.14 -5.90 3.50
CA THR A 109 5.69 -6.77 4.55
C THR A 109 5.21 -8.21 4.33
N TYR A 110 5.59 -9.13 5.20
CA TYR A 110 5.09 -10.50 5.21
C TYR A 110 4.35 -10.80 6.51
N SER A 111 3.33 -11.65 6.43
CA SER A 111 2.63 -12.17 7.63
C SER A 111 3.60 -12.93 8.54
N GLY A 112 3.27 -13.00 9.83
CA GLY A 112 3.96 -13.87 10.77
C GLY A 112 3.92 -15.34 10.33
N ALA A 113 4.91 -16.12 10.77
CA ALA A 113 4.93 -17.58 10.62
C ALA A 113 4.10 -18.23 11.72
N ASP A 114 2.78 -18.01 11.72
CA ASP A 114 1.93 -18.68 12.68
C ASP A 114 1.81 -20.15 12.26
N GLN A 115 2.40 -21.05 13.06
CA GLN A 115 2.27 -22.51 12.98
C GLN A 115 2.60 -23.14 11.61
N GLY A 116 3.76 -22.84 11.04
CA GLY A 116 4.24 -23.50 9.82
C GLY A 116 3.45 -23.14 8.54
N GLY A 117 2.58 -22.14 8.62
CA GLY A 117 1.89 -21.59 7.47
C GLY A 117 2.82 -20.82 6.54
N LYS A 118 2.54 -20.92 5.23
CA LYS A 118 3.21 -20.12 4.19
C LYS A 118 3.03 -18.63 4.47
N ARG A 119 4.13 -17.87 4.54
CA ARG A 119 4.05 -16.42 4.75
C ARG A 119 3.46 -15.76 3.51
N THR A 120 2.52 -14.85 3.70
CA THR A 120 1.85 -14.13 2.60
C THR A 120 2.28 -12.67 2.60
N PRO A 121 2.58 -12.08 1.42
CA PRO A 121 2.89 -10.66 1.34
C PRO A 121 1.66 -9.82 1.73
N LEU A 122 1.87 -8.91 2.65
CA LEU A 122 0.91 -7.92 3.10
C LEU A 122 1.29 -6.54 2.57
N TYR A 123 0.29 -5.78 2.19
CA TYR A 123 0.42 -4.50 1.54
C TYR A 123 -0.25 -3.41 2.37
N GLN A 124 0.38 -2.26 2.44
CA GLN A 124 -0.19 -1.08 3.07
C GLN A 124 0.04 0.14 2.18
N VAL A 125 -0.96 1.02 2.13
CA VAL A 125 -0.93 2.23 1.33
C VAL A 125 -1.37 3.42 2.20
N PHE A 126 -0.65 4.52 2.08
CA PHE A 126 -0.91 5.77 2.78
C PHE A 126 -1.03 6.92 1.78
N PRO A 127 -2.01 7.83 1.93
CA PRO A 127 -1.92 9.15 1.33
C PRO A 127 -0.74 9.91 1.94
N VAL A 128 -0.21 10.88 1.19
CA VAL A 128 0.90 11.72 1.64
C VAL A 128 0.43 13.17 1.79
N ASP A 129 0.73 13.75 2.93
CA ASP A 129 0.43 15.16 3.23
C ASP A 129 1.33 16.13 2.44
N ALA A 130 1.19 17.43 2.70
CA ALA A 130 2.01 18.45 2.04
C ALA A 130 3.50 18.38 2.42
N ASP A 131 3.81 17.86 3.61
CA ASP A 131 5.18 17.74 4.13
C ASP A 131 5.88 16.45 3.65
N GLY A 132 5.23 15.62 2.85
CA GLY A 132 5.77 14.33 2.43
C GLY A 132 5.67 13.24 3.52
N LYS A 133 4.82 13.41 4.54
CA LYS A 133 4.58 12.40 5.57
C LYS A 133 3.35 11.55 5.20
N PRO A 134 3.35 10.25 5.57
CA PRO A 134 2.17 9.42 5.42
C PRO A 134 1.04 9.89 6.35
N GLU A 135 -0.15 10.13 5.80
CA GLU A 135 -1.35 10.43 6.57
C GLU A 135 -1.92 9.14 7.20
N ILE A 136 -2.27 9.22 8.49
CA ILE A 136 -2.83 8.12 9.27
C ILE A 136 -4.34 8.41 9.50
N PRO A 137 -5.23 7.41 9.35
CA PRO A 137 -4.96 6.00 9.11
C PRO A 137 -4.76 5.65 7.63
N GLY A 138 -3.70 4.89 7.33
CA GLY A 138 -3.56 4.23 6.03
C GLY A 138 -4.54 3.06 5.85
N SER A 139 -4.33 2.22 4.83
CA SER A 139 -5.19 1.06 4.57
C SER A 139 -5.19 0.00 5.68
N GLY A 140 -4.18 -0.01 6.54
CA GLY A 140 -3.76 -1.20 7.29
C GLY A 140 -3.15 -2.27 6.37
N TRP A 141 -2.67 -3.35 6.96
CA TRP A 141 -2.06 -4.46 6.22
C TRP A 141 -3.13 -5.34 5.59
N LEU A 142 -3.04 -5.56 4.28
CA LEU A 142 -3.97 -6.39 3.51
C LEU A 142 -3.19 -7.29 2.54
N ASP A 143 -3.64 -8.51 2.32
CA ASP A 143 -3.02 -9.50 1.43
C ASP A 143 -3.14 -9.16 -0.09
N ASN A 144 -3.89 -8.10 -0.42
CA ASN A 144 -4.14 -7.66 -1.78
C ASN A 144 -3.88 -6.16 -1.93
N ILE A 145 -2.87 -5.80 -2.73
CA ILE A 145 -2.51 -4.39 -2.96
C ILE A 145 -3.66 -3.54 -3.53
N SER A 146 -4.47 -4.10 -4.42
CA SER A 146 -5.59 -3.35 -5.00
C SER A 146 -6.66 -3.10 -3.94
N ALA A 147 -6.86 -4.03 -2.99
CA ALA A 147 -7.73 -3.81 -1.85
C ALA A 147 -7.15 -2.77 -0.88
N ALA A 148 -5.84 -2.83 -0.60
CA ALA A 148 -5.13 -1.83 0.21
C ALA A 148 -5.32 -0.43 -0.35
N PHE A 149 -5.07 -0.25 -1.65
CA PHE A 149 -5.21 1.05 -2.27
C PHE A 149 -6.66 1.55 -2.28
N ARG A 150 -7.64 0.69 -2.59
CA ARG A 150 -9.07 1.08 -2.53
C ARG A 150 -9.50 1.48 -1.12
N LYS A 151 -9.03 0.78 -0.08
CA LYS A 151 -9.33 1.12 1.31
C LYS A 151 -8.71 2.46 1.70
N ALA A 152 -7.44 2.69 1.36
CA ALA A 152 -6.78 3.98 1.60
C ALA A 152 -7.50 5.13 0.88
N LEU A 153 -7.88 4.94 -0.40
CA LEU A 153 -8.63 5.93 -1.17
C LEU A 153 -10.02 6.22 -0.58
N SER A 154 -10.72 5.19 -0.11
CA SER A 154 -12.03 5.32 0.55
C SER A 154 -11.93 6.10 1.87
N LEU A 155 -10.93 5.78 2.69
CA LEU A 155 -10.66 6.51 3.93
C LEU A 155 -10.31 7.97 3.66
N HIS A 156 -9.52 8.23 2.61
CA HIS A 156 -9.09 9.57 2.23
C HIS A 156 -10.25 10.42 1.67
N ASN A 157 -11.12 9.85 0.82
CA ASN A 157 -12.23 10.58 0.20
C ASN A 157 -13.48 10.70 1.10
N GLY A 158 -13.52 9.99 2.24
CA GLY A 158 -14.72 9.83 3.05
C GLY A 158 -15.71 8.83 2.45
N SER A 159 -16.50 8.17 3.30
CA SER A 159 -17.36 7.01 2.99
C SER A 159 -18.56 7.28 2.07
N GLY A 160 -18.54 8.34 1.25
CA GLY A 160 -19.73 8.90 0.59
C GLY A 160 -19.73 8.97 -0.94
N GLN A 161 -18.66 8.64 -1.65
CA GLN A 161 -18.66 8.74 -3.12
C GLN A 161 -18.75 7.36 -3.81
N GLY A 162 -19.98 7.01 -4.18
CA GLY A 162 -20.36 6.41 -5.46
C GLY A 162 -19.75 5.06 -5.83
N LYS A 163 -20.57 4.02 -5.85
CA LYS A 163 -20.25 2.63 -6.21
C LYS A 163 -19.75 2.39 -7.66
N ASP A 164 -19.49 3.42 -8.47
CA ASP A 164 -19.09 3.28 -9.88
C ASP A 164 -17.83 4.06 -10.29
N ALA A 165 -16.98 4.46 -9.34
CA ALA A 165 -15.73 5.15 -9.63
C ALA A 165 -14.55 4.17 -9.84
N HIS A 166 -13.83 4.34 -10.96
CA HIS A 166 -12.50 3.79 -11.29
C HIS A 166 -11.90 2.85 -10.23
N ARG A 167 -11.83 1.54 -10.51
CA ARG A 167 -11.18 0.55 -9.63
C ARG A 167 -9.66 0.60 -9.85
N PRO A 168 -8.87 1.28 -8.99
CA PRO A 168 -7.45 1.36 -9.24
C PRO A 168 -6.80 -0.02 -9.13
N ASN A 169 -5.93 -0.33 -10.10
CA ASN A 169 -5.13 -1.54 -10.06
C ASN A 169 -3.83 -1.26 -9.27
N GLY A 170 -3.83 -1.63 -7.99
CA GLY A 170 -2.71 -1.39 -7.08
C GLY A 170 -1.38 -2.01 -7.56
N ARG A 171 -1.44 -3.07 -8.38
CA ARG A 171 -0.22 -3.67 -8.98
C ARG A 171 0.49 -2.73 -9.93
N LEU A 172 -0.24 -1.87 -10.64
CA LEU A 172 0.35 -0.88 -11.55
C LEU A 172 1.05 0.23 -10.76
N TYR A 173 0.57 0.57 -9.57
CA TYR A 173 1.09 1.68 -8.79
C TYR A 173 2.30 1.30 -7.94
N LEU A 174 2.29 0.09 -7.35
CA LEU A 174 3.49 -0.42 -6.67
C LEU A 174 4.69 -0.54 -7.61
N GLY A 175 4.43 -0.82 -8.90
CA GLY A 175 5.45 -0.98 -9.93
C GLY A 175 6.41 -2.15 -9.72
N ILE A 176 6.32 -2.87 -8.60
CA ILE A 176 7.20 -3.99 -8.28
C ILE A 176 7.19 -5.07 -9.36
N PHE A 177 6.08 -5.25 -10.08
CA PHE A 177 5.96 -6.26 -11.13
C PHE A 177 6.42 -5.79 -12.51
N TYR A 178 6.92 -4.55 -12.64
CA TYR A 178 7.50 -4.08 -13.90
C TYR A 178 8.85 -4.75 -14.15
N SER A 179 9.12 -5.08 -15.42
CA SER A 179 10.34 -5.78 -15.83
C SER A 179 11.60 -5.05 -15.36
N THR A 180 11.67 -3.74 -15.57
CA THR A 180 12.83 -2.92 -15.17
C THR A 180 13.07 -2.95 -13.65
N VAL A 181 12.00 -2.98 -12.85
CA VAL A 181 12.11 -3.08 -11.38
C VAL A 181 12.55 -4.48 -10.97
N GLN A 182 12.02 -5.52 -11.61
CA GLN A 182 12.39 -6.91 -11.36
C GLN A 182 13.82 -7.25 -11.78
N GLU A 183 14.29 -6.72 -12.91
CA GLU A 183 15.68 -6.83 -13.38
C GLU A 183 16.62 -6.15 -12.38
N LYS A 184 16.33 -4.90 -12.00
CA LYS A 184 17.15 -4.17 -11.03
C LYS A 184 17.18 -4.84 -9.66
N LEU A 185 16.05 -5.39 -9.19
CA LEU A 185 15.99 -6.18 -7.96
C LEU A 185 16.92 -7.40 -8.04
N LYS A 186 16.90 -8.15 -9.14
CA LYS A 186 17.77 -9.32 -9.33
C LYS A 186 19.24 -8.91 -9.35
N ASP A 187 19.59 -7.79 -9.99
CA ASP A 187 20.96 -7.29 -10.02
C ASP A 187 21.44 -6.86 -8.62
N ILE A 188 20.59 -6.17 -7.84
CA ILE A 188 20.89 -5.82 -6.44
C ILE A 188 21.12 -7.09 -5.62
N LEU A 189 20.29 -8.11 -5.78
CA LEU A 189 20.43 -9.37 -5.02
C LEU A 189 21.69 -10.15 -5.40
N ARG A 190 22.12 -10.08 -6.67
CA ARG A 190 23.41 -10.64 -7.11
C ARG A 190 24.61 -9.88 -6.52
N ALA A 191 24.53 -8.55 -6.48
CA ALA A 191 25.60 -7.69 -5.98
C ALA A 191 25.68 -7.65 -4.45
N GLU A 192 24.56 -7.81 -3.76
CA GLU A 192 24.46 -7.77 -2.30
C GLU A 192 23.81 -9.07 -1.76
N PRO A 193 24.53 -10.21 -1.77
CA PRO A 193 23.99 -11.49 -1.29
C PRO A 193 23.51 -11.44 0.17
N ALA A 194 24.04 -10.52 0.97
CA ALA A 194 23.61 -10.27 2.35
C ALA A 194 22.13 -9.84 2.49
N ARG A 195 21.49 -9.36 1.41
CA ARG A 195 20.05 -9.09 1.38
C ARG A 195 19.19 -10.34 1.26
N VAL A 196 19.82 -11.48 0.97
CA VAL A 196 19.21 -12.80 0.96
C VAL A 196 19.61 -13.51 2.26
N GLU A 197 18.62 -13.95 3.02
CA GLU A 197 18.88 -14.73 4.25
C GLU A 197 19.72 -15.97 3.91
N ALA A 198 20.69 -16.31 4.78
CA ALA A 198 21.65 -17.38 4.49
C ALA A 198 20.99 -18.74 4.26
N SER A 199 19.87 -19.00 4.94
CA SER A 199 19.01 -20.19 4.79
C SER A 199 18.40 -20.35 3.40
N LEU A 200 18.36 -19.29 2.57
CA LEU A 200 17.78 -19.29 1.23
C LEU A 200 18.82 -19.42 0.11
N ARG A 201 20.09 -19.60 0.46
CA ARG A 201 21.20 -19.67 -0.52
C ARG A 201 21.48 -21.08 -1.04
N GLU A 202 20.83 -22.10 -0.48
CA GLU A 202 21.12 -23.52 -0.75
C GLU A 202 20.08 -24.24 -1.63
N GLU A 203 19.16 -23.52 -2.29
CA GLU A 203 18.19 -24.08 -3.28
C GLU A 203 18.45 -23.60 -4.71
#